data_AF-A0A9E1NMU1-F1
#
_entry.id   AF-A0A9E1NMU1-F1
#
_cell.length_a   1.000
_cell.length_b   1.000
_cell.length_c   1.000
_cell.angle_alpha   90.00
_cell.angle_beta   90.00
_cell.angle_gamma   90.00
#
_symmetry.space_group_name_H-M   'P 1'
#
loop_
_entity.id
_entity.type
_entity.pdbx_description
1 polymer ?
#
loop_
_entity_poly.entity_id
_entity_poly.type
_entity_poly.pdbx_seq_one_letter_code
_entity_poly.pdbx_strand_id
1 'polypeptide(L)' 'MKTSLLFLVISSIPMIDILISFKTNQYAKTLPKTKIGRSLFALISTAVWTTALIFTILDYF' A
#
# COMPACT_ATOMS: atom_id res chain seq x y z
N MET A 1 -18.36 7.28 -5.97
CA MET A 1 -17.31 7.25 -4.91
C MET A 1 -16.59 8.59 -4.93
N LYS A 2 -16.27 9.15 -3.76
CA LYS A 2 -15.33 10.29 -3.68
C LYS A 2 -13.96 9.84 -4.20
N THR A 3 -13.23 10.72 -4.86
CA THR A 3 -11.91 10.44 -5.45
C THR A 3 -10.89 10.04 -4.39
N SER A 4 -10.99 10.60 -3.19
CA SER A 4 -10.21 10.23 -2.01
C SER A 4 -10.37 8.76 -1.63
N LEU A 5 -11.62 8.29 -1.55
CA LEU A 5 -11.97 6.91 -1.26
C LEU A 5 -11.47 5.95 -2.35
N LEU A 6 -11.58 6.35 -3.63
CA LEU A 6 -11.05 5.58 -4.76
C LEU A 6 -9.52 5.44 -4.65
N PHE A 7 -8.82 6.53 -4.29
CA PHE A 7 -7.37 6.53 -4.10
C PHE A 7 -6.94 5.65 -2.92
N LEU A 8 -7.70 5.64 -1.82
CA LEU A 8 -7.47 4.74 -0.69
C LEU A 8 -7.65 3.27 -1.08
N VAL A 9 -8.70 2.95 -1.84
CA VAL A 9 -8.95 1.56 -2.32
C VAL A 9 -7.81 1.09 -3.22
N ILE A 10 -7.37 1.90 -4.18
CA ILE A 10 -6.29 1.52 -5.11
C ILE A 10 -4.96 1.38 -4.36
N SER A 11 -4.61 2.30 -3.47
CA SER A 11 -3.38 2.22 -2.66
C SER A 11 -3.40 1.07 -1.65
N SER A 12 -4.57 0.55 -1.28
CA SER A 12 -4.68 -0.62 -0.41
C SER A 12 -4.26 -1.92 -1.09
N ILE A 13 -4.29 -2.01 -2.43
CA ILE A 13 -3.88 -3.21 -3.18
C ILE A 13 -2.42 -3.60 -2.86
N PRO A 14 -1.41 -2.74 -3.08
CA PRO A 14 -0.02 -3.09 -2.75
C PRO A 14 0.18 -3.28 -1.24
N MET A 15 -0.56 -2.54 -0.40
CA MET A 15 -0.48 -2.68 1.06
C MET A 15 -0.93 -4.07 1.53
N ILE A 16 -2.03 -4.58 0.98
CA ILE A 16 -2.52 -5.94 1.27
C ILE A 16 -1.50 -6.99 0.79
N ASP A 17 -0.92 -6.81 -0.40
CA ASP A 17 0.09 -7.73 -0.93
C ASP A 17 1.35 -7.78 -0.05
N ILE A 18 1.77 -6.63 0.49
CA ILE A 18 2.87 -6.54 1.46
C ILE A 18 2.51 -7.26 2.76
N LEU A 19 1.31 -7.03 3.31
CA LEU A 19 0.86 -7.66 4.55
C LEU A 19 0.75 -9.19 4.42
N ILE A 20 0.23 -9.67 3.29
CA ILE A 20 0.19 -11.11 2.99
C ILE A 20 1.61 -11.66 2.91
N SER A 21 2.53 -10.95 2.24
CA SER A 21 3.92 -11.38 2.12
C SER A 21 4.62 -11.50 3.48
N PHE A 22 4.39 -10.55 4.40
CA PHE A 22 4.89 -10.66 5.78
C PHE A 22 4.30 -11.86 6.52
N LYS A 23 3.00 -12.13 6.36
CA LYS A 23 2.32 -13.23 7.04
C LYS A 23 2.77 -14.60 6.54
N THR A 24 2.87 -14.79 5.24
CA THR A 24 3.17 -16.09 4.62
C THR A 24 4.66 -16.35 4.49
N ASN A 25 5.49 -15.33 4.71
CA ASN A 25 6.93 -15.34 4.41
C ASN A 25 7.23 -15.70 2.94
N GLN A 26 6.21 -15.61 2.07
CA GLN A 26 6.29 -15.82 0.64
C GLN A 26 6.25 -14.46 -0.04
N TYR A 27 7.16 -14.25 -0.99
CA TYR A 27 7.20 -13.00 -1.73
C TYR A 27 6.06 -12.97 -2.75
N ALA A 28 5.15 -11.99 -2.61
CA ALA A 28 4.10 -11.74 -3.59
C ALA A 28 4.71 -11.51 -4.98
N LYS A 29 4.02 -11.96 -6.05
CA LYS A 29 4.52 -11.88 -7.43
C LYS A 29 4.77 -10.44 -7.90
N THR A 30 4.11 -9.47 -7.27
CA THR A 30 4.18 -8.03 -7.54
C THR A 30 5.38 -7.36 -6.84
N LEU A 31 6.02 -8.02 -5.87
CA LEU A 31 7.15 -7.48 -5.13
C LEU A 31 8.46 -7.59 -5.93
N PRO A 32 9.35 -6.60 -5.83
CA PRO A 32 10.69 -6.69 -6.42
C PRO A 32 11.47 -7.93 -5.94
N LYS A 33 12.27 -8.54 -6.81
CA LYS A 33 13.05 -9.74 -6.46
C LYS A 33 14.26 -9.42 -5.56
N THR A 34 14.73 -8.18 -5.55
CA THR A 34 15.88 -7.74 -4.75
C THR A 34 15.44 -7.33 -3.33
N LYS A 35 16.29 -7.62 -2.32
CA LYS A 35 16.01 -7.23 -0.92
C LYS A 35 15.77 -5.72 -0.77
N ILE A 36 16.61 -4.92 -1.42
CA ILE A 36 16.54 -3.45 -1.39
C ILE A 36 15.25 -2.97 -2.09
N GLY A 37 14.92 -3.53 -3.26
CA GLY A 37 13.71 -3.17 -3.99
C GLY A 37 12.45 -3.44 -3.18
N ARG A 38 12.39 -4.57 -2.45
CA ARG A 38 11.26 -4.88 -1.56
C ARG A 38 11.14 -3.87 -0.41
N SER A 39 12.26 -3.53 0.22
CA SER A 39 12.28 -2.56 1.32
C SER A 39 11.76 -1.19 0.85
N LEU A 40 12.27 -0.70 -0.29
CA LEU A 40 11.82 0.55 -0.89
C LEU A 40 10.36 0.51 -1.32
N PHE A 41 9.93 -0.59 -1.96
CA PHE A 41 8.55 -0.76 -2.39
C PHE A 41 7.59 -0.75 -1.19
N ALA A 42 7.94 -1.46 -0.11
CA ALA A 42 7.14 -1.48 1.11
C ALA A 42 7.06 -0.09 1.77
N LEU A 43 8.18 0.63 1.82
CA LEU A 43 8.24 1.99 2.36
C LEU A 43 7.35 2.96 1.55
N ILE A 44 7.51 2.98 0.23
CA ILE A 44 6.74 3.87 -0.66
C ILE A 44 5.25 3.54 -0.60
N SER A 45 4.89 2.26 -0.66
CA SER A 45 3.49 1.83 -0.60
C SER A 45 2.83 2.22 0.71
N THR A 46 3.55 2.06 1.83
CA THR A 46 3.06 2.47 3.15
C THR A 46 2.87 3.99 3.24
N ALA A 47 3.82 4.77 2.72
CA ALA A 47 3.72 6.22 2.69
C ALA A 47 2.51 6.69 1.86
N VAL A 48 2.34 6.15 0.65
CA VAL A 48 1.21 6.46 -0.24
C VAL A 48 -0.12 6.08 0.40
N TRP A 49 -0.23 4.90 1.00
CA TRP A 49 -1.45 4.45 1.68
C TRP A 49 -1.80 5.34 2.88
N THR A 50 -0.80 5.72 3.68
CA THR A 50 -1.00 6.63 4.83
C THR A 50 -1.47 8.01 4.37
N THR A 51 -0.87 8.56 3.32
CA THR A 51 -1.31 9.82 2.72
C THR A 51 -2.73 9.71 2.16
N ALA A 52 -3.07 8.60 1.49
CA ALA A 52 -4.42 8.35 0.99
C ALA A 52 -5.46 8.29 2.12
N LEU A 53 -5.11 7.65 3.24
CA LEU A 53 -5.95 7.58 4.43
C LEU A 53 -6.21 8.97 5.01
N ILE A 54 -5.16 9.79 5.18
CA ILE A 54 -5.29 11.16 5.69
C ILE A 54 -6.20 11.99 4.79
N PHE A 55 -5.99 11.96 3.47
CA PHE A 55 -6.87 12.67 2.52
C PHE A 55 -8.30 12.17 2.57
N THR A 56 -8.51 10.87 2.74
CA THR A 56 -9.87 10.31 2.87
C THR A 56 -10.55 10.79 4.13
N ILE A 57 -9.84 10.85 5.26
CA ILE A 57 -10.37 11.37 6.53
C ILE A 57 -10.75 12.85 6.37
N LEU A 58 -9.86 13.68 5.82
CA LEU A 58 -10.09 15.11 5.59
C LEU A 58 -11.21 15.40 4.58
N ASP A 59 -11.44 14.52 3.62
CA ASP A 59 -12.53 14.66 2.65
C ASP A 59 -13.87 14.15 3.21
N TYR A 60 -13.85 13.36 4.29
CA TYR A 60 -15.06 12.84 4.93
C TYR A 60 -15.60 13.71 6.06
N PHE A 61 -14.72 14.41 6.79
CA PHE A 61 -15.04 15.32 7.89
C PHE A 61 -14.93 16.79 7.47
#